data_AF-A0A8H7A537-F1
#
_entry.id   AF-A0A8H7A537-F1
#
_cell.length_a   1.000
_cell.length_b   1.000
_cell.length_c   1.000
_cell.angle_alpha   90.00
_cell.angle_beta   90.00
_cell.angle_gamma   90.00
#
_symmetry.space_group_name_H-M   'P 1'
#
loop_
_entity.id
_entity.type
_entity.pdbx_description
1 polymer ?
#
loop_
_entity_poly.entity_id
_entity_poly.type
_entity_poly.pdbx_seq_one_letter_code
_entity_poly.pdbx_strand_id
1 'polypeptide(L)'
;MVYSYTQYHTPKLIRERSLTLSGNLSRGSVADYDGFVESLVRDNDFDCLERARQDPYYKDTVAPDEEKFIDVEKSQMIVGWEEVYVEGGQTVDVKIGEGNVVRG
;
A
#
# COMPACT_ATOMS: atom_id res chain seq x y z
N MET A 1 -8.84 10.94 7.72
CA MET A 1 -7.85 10.50 8.72
C MET A 1 -7.35 9.17 8.21
N VAL A 2 -6.04 8.97 8.21
CA VAL A 2 -5.45 7.66 7.89
C VAL A 2 -5.91 6.66 8.95
N TYR A 3 -6.53 5.56 8.52
CA TYR A 3 -7.03 4.54 9.44
C TYR A 3 -6.06 3.37 9.60
N SER A 4 -5.21 3.14 8.61
CA SER A 4 -4.17 2.11 8.64
C SER A 4 -2.96 2.57 7.86
N TYR A 5 -1.79 2.17 8.34
CA TYR A 5 -0.50 2.45 7.73
C TYR A 5 0.34 1.18 7.75
N THR A 6 0.79 0.74 6.58
CA THR A 6 1.68 -0.41 6.43
C THR A 6 2.90 -0.02 5.63
N GLN A 7 4.09 -0.42 6.10
CA GLN A 7 5.34 -0.21 5.40
C GLN A 7 6.00 -1.56 5.08
N TYR A 8 6.38 -1.71 3.82
CA TYR A 8 7.06 -2.88 3.31
C TYR A 8 8.49 -2.50 2.92
N HIS A 9 9.45 -3.35 3.25
CA HIS A 9 10.83 -3.22 2.79
C HIS A 9 11.11 -4.30 1.75
N THR A 10 11.49 -3.88 0.55
CA THR A 10 11.75 -4.75 -0.59
C THR A 10 13.20 -4.62 -1.08
N PRO A 11 14.20 -4.82 -0.19
CA PRO A 11 15.59 -4.62 -0.54
C PRO A 11 15.98 -5.50 -1.73
N LYS A 12 16.96 -5.05 -2.51
CA LYS A 12 17.41 -5.69 -3.75
C LYS A 12 17.58 -7.21 -3.63
N LEU A 13 18.15 -7.69 -2.52
CA LEU A 13 18.33 -9.13 -2.26
C LEU A 13 17.02 -9.93 -2.26
N ILE A 14 15.96 -9.41 -1.65
CA ILE A 14 14.65 -10.08 -1.61
C ILE A 14 13.95 -9.95 -2.97
N ARG A 15 14.09 -8.80 -3.62
CA ARG A 15 13.57 -8.55 -4.97
C ARG A 15 14.18 -9.48 -6.02
N GLU A 16 15.50 -9.70 -5.99
CA GLU A 16 16.16 -10.63 -6.90
C GLU A 16 15.73 -12.07 -6.69
N ARG A 17 15.44 -12.46 -5.44
CA ARG A 17 14.85 -13.79 -5.15
C ARG A 17 13.46 -13.95 -5.76
N SER A 18 12.65 -12.88 -5.82
CA SER A 18 11.32 -12.98 -6.41
C SER A 18 11.36 -13.25 -7.92
N LEU A 19 12.43 -12.85 -8.63
CA LEU A 19 12.63 -13.19 -10.05
C LEU A 19 12.78 -14.70 -10.29
N THR A 20 13.16 -15.47 -9.26
CA THR A 20 13.29 -16.93 -9.34
C THR A 20 11.98 -17.65 -9.04
N LEU A 21 10.97 -16.94 -8.50
CA LEU A 21 9.64 -17.47 -8.24
C LEU A 21 8.91 -17.67 -9.57
N SER A 22 9.20 -18.80 -10.20
CA SER A 22 8.62 -19.21 -11.47
C SER A 22 7.16 -19.57 -11.30
N GLY A 23 6.29 -18.93 -12.09
CA GLY A 23 4.93 -19.42 -12.30
C GLY A 23 3.91 -18.31 -12.49
N ASN A 24 3.86 -17.69 -13.68
CA ASN A 24 2.72 -16.95 -14.27
C ASN A 24 1.92 -15.93 -13.42
N LEU A 25 2.23 -15.69 -12.14
CA LEU A 25 1.47 -14.80 -11.24
C LEU A 25 1.65 -13.34 -11.65
N SER A 26 2.82 -12.98 -12.15
CA SER A 26 3.02 -11.75 -12.91
C SER A 26 3.72 -12.10 -14.21
N ARG A 27 3.05 -11.90 -15.35
CA ARG A 27 3.74 -11.83 -16.66
C ARG A 27 4.60 -10.55 -16.79
N GLY A 28 4.57 -9.69 -15.77
CA GLY A 28 5.23 -8.39 -15.72
C GLY A 28 6.51 -8.38 -14.88
N SER A 29 7.29 -7.33 -15.12
CA SER A 29 8.50 -6.97 -14.37
C SER A 29 8.23 -6.75 -12.88
N VAL A 30 9.19 -7.10 -12.04
CA VAL A 30 9.18 -6.74 -10.61
C VAL A 30 9.49 -5.25 -10.47
N ALA A 31 8.71 -4.54 -9.65
CA ALA A 31 8.89 -3.11 -9.42
C ALA A 31 10.27 -2.82 -8.82
N ASP A 32 11.01 -1.87 -9.39
CA ASP A 32 12.39 -1.55 -9.01
C ASP A 32 12.47 -0.56 -7.82
N TYR A 33 11.74 -0.87 -6.75
CA TYR A 33 11.72 -0.10 -5.50
C TYR A 33 12.21 -0.96 -4.33
N ASP A 34 12.79 -0.32 -3.32
CA ASP A 34 13.27 -0.95 -2.09
C ASP A 34 12.35 -0.75 -0.89
N GLY A 35 11.22 -0.06 -1.08
CA GLY A 35 10.14 -0.02 -0.11
C GLY A 35 8.80 0.39 -0.73
N PHE A 36 7.74 0.10 0.00
CA PHE A 36 6.38 0.54 -0.28
C PHE A 36 5.71 1.00 1.00
N VAL A 37 4.85 2.00 0.88
CA VAL A 37 3.99 2.45 1.96
C VAL A 37 2.57 2.40 1.46
N GLU A 38 1.69 1.83 2.27
CA GLU A 38 0.27 1.79 2.04
C GLU A 38 -0.41 2.58 3.17
N SER A 39 -1.21 3.57 2.79
CA SER A 39 -2.03 4.34 3.70
C SER A 39 -3.48 4.21 3.28
N LEU A 40 -4.29 3.64 4.16
CA LEU A 40 -5.71 3.55 3.90
C LEU A 40 -6.42 4.72 4.59
N VAL A 41 -7.24 5.42 3.81
CA VAL A 41 -7.98 6.62 4.22
C VAL A 41 -9.46 6.36 4.07
N ARG A 42 -10.29 7.06 4.84
CA ARG A 42 -11.75 6.99 4.66
C ARG A 42 -12.15 7.69 3.36
N ASP A 43 -13.13 7.12 2.67
CA ASP A 43 -13.65 7.63 1.38
C ASP A 43 -14.03 9.11 1.43
N ASN A 44 -14.56 9.56 2.55
CA ASN A 44 -15.00 10.95 2.75
C ASN A 44 -13.89 11.89 3.19
N ASP A 45 -12.63 11.45 3.24
CA ASP A 45 -11.51 12.25 3.77
C ASP A 45 -10.20 12.00 3.03
N PHE A 46 -10.23 12.10 1.70
CA PHE A 46 -9.07 11.96 0.83
C PHE A 46 -8.02 13.07 1.07
N ASP A 47 -8.46 14.27 1.42
CA ASP A 47 -7.57 15.43 1.69
C ASP A 47 -6.82 15.34 3.03
N CYS A 48 -6.98 14.25 3.78
CA CYS A 48 -6.34 14.13 5.10
C CYS A 48 -4.81 14.10 5.03
N LEU A 49 -4.23 13.59 3.94
CA LEU A 49 -2.78 13.58 3.74
C LEU A 49 -2.25 15.00 3.53
N GLU A 50 -2.97 15.83 2.78
CA GLU A 50 -2.60 17.24 2.60
C GLU A 50 -2.66 18.01 3.92
N ARG A 51 -3.68 17.77 4.74
CA ARG A 51 -3.76 18.37 6.08
C ARG A 51 -2.64 17.87 7.00
N ALA A 52 -2.28 16.59 6.92
CA ALA A 52 -1.14 16.05 7.65
C ALA A 52 0.17 16.74 7.25
N ARG A 53 0.37 17.01 5.96
CA ARG A 53 1.53 17.77 5.46
C ARG A 53 1.59 19.21 5.97
N GLN A 54 0.44 19.79 6.33
CA GLN A 54 0.40 21.14 6.90
C GLN A 54 0.70 21.19 8.40
N ASP A 55 0.67 20.05 9.09
CA ASP A 55 0.91 19.96 10.52
C ASP A 55 2.34 20.40 10.90
N PRO A 56 2.52 21.25 11.93
CA PRO A 56 3.85 21.69 12.36
C PRO A 56 4.79 20.54 12.73
N TYR A 57 4.29 19.50 13.41
CA TYR A 57 5.11 18.34 13.75
C TYR A 57 5.54 17.58 12.50
N TYR A 58 4.66 17.45 11.50
CA TYR A 58 5.03 16.84 10.23
C TYR A 58 6.15 17.64 9.55
N LYS A 59 6.02 18.96 9.45
CA LYS A 59 7.02 19.83 8.83
C LYS A 59 8.36 19.83 9.55
N ASP A 60 8.33 19.89 10.88
CA ASP A 60 9.53 20.09 11.70
C ASP A 60 10.25 18.77 12.01
N THR A 61 9.53 17.64 12.00
CA THR A 61 10.06 16.34 12.45
C THR A 61 9.98 15.26 11.38
N VAL A 62 8.81 15.06 10.76
CA VAL A 62 8.57 13.90 9.87
C VAL A 62 9.17 14.12 8.49
N ALA A 63 8.85 15.23 7.82
CA ALA A 63 9.35 15.52 6.47
C ALA A 63 10.89 15.54 6.38
N PRO A 64 11.64 16.15 7.33
CA PRO A 64 13.10 16.09 7.31
C PRO A 64 13.68 14.68 7.51
N ASP A 65 12.92 13.76 8.13
CA ASP A 65 13.32 12.37 8.27
C ASP A 65 12.99 11.56 7.02
N GLU A 66 11.79 11.79 6.44
CA GLU A 66 11.38 11.22 5.16
C GLU A 66 12.37 11.58 4.05
N GLU A 67 12.85 12.82 3.96
CA GLU A 67 13.84 13.25 2.97
C GLU A 67 15.18 12.50 3.05
N LYS A 68 15.54 11.94 4.21
CA LYS A 68 16.77 11.13 4.37
C LYS A 68 16.59 9.71 3.86
N PHE A 69 15.35 9.22 3.86
CA PHE A 69 15.02 7.82 3.60
C PHE A 69 14.34 7.61 2.24
N ILE A 70 13.63 8.61 1.72
CA ILE A 70 12.77 8.54 0.54
C ILE A 70 13.33 9.43 -0.56
N ASP A 71 13.62 8.81 -1.71
CA ASP A 71 13.87 9.54 -2.96
C ASP A 71 12.53 9.96 -3.56
N VAL A 72 12.02 11.13 -3.14
CA VAL A 72 10.69 11.63 -3.53
C VAL A 72 10.57 11.78 -5.05
N GLU A 73 11.64 12.19 -5.73
CA GLU A 73 11.68 12.37 -7.19
C GLU A 73 11.52 11.05 -7.96
N LYS A 74 11.95 9.93 -7.37
CA LYS A 74 11.78 8.59 -7.96
C LYS A 74 10.58 7.83 -7.41
N SER A 75 9.87 8.40 -6.44
CA SER A 75 8.71 7.77 -5.83
C SER A 75 7.50 7.81 -6.76
N GLN A 76 6.70 6.74 -6.74
CA GLN A 76 5.45 6.66 -7.47
C GLN A 76 4.29 6.41 -6.51
N MET A 77 3.14 7.00 -6.81
CA MET A 77 1.92 6.82 -6.04
C MET A 77 0.89 6.06 -6.88
N ILE A 78 0.30 5.04 -6.27
CA ILE A 78 -0.89 4.37 -6.79
C ILE A 78 -2.07 4.71 -5.87
N VAL A 79 -3.27 4.82 -6.44
CA VAL A 79 -4.50 5.11 -5.71
C VAL A 79 -5.55 4.10 -6.13
N GLY A 80 -6.27 3.55 -5.16
CA GLY A 80 -7.31 2.55 -5.37
C GLY A 80 -8.21 2.42 -4.13
N TRP A 81 -8.93 1.31 -4.05
CA TRP A 81 -9.78 0.96 -2.92
C TRP A 81 -9.54 -0.50 -2.54
N GLU A 82 -9.81 -0.83 -1.28
CA GLU A 82 -9.83 -2.21 -0.79
C GLU A 82 -11.24 -2.79 -0.97
N GLU A 83 -11.34 -4.01 -1.50
CA GLU A 83 -12.60 -4.74 -1.53
C GLU A 83 -12.73 -5.57 -0.25
N VAL A 84 -13.87 -5.42 0.43
CA VAL A 84 -14.21 -6.23 1.61
C VAL A 84 -15.47 -7.03 1.34
N TYR A 85 -15.48 -8.28 1.78
CA TYR A 85 -16.66 -9.14 1.67
C TYR A 85 -17.49 -9.03 2.93
N VAL A 86 -18.81 -8.89 2.77
CA VAL A 86 -19.74 -8.71 3.87
C VAL A 86 -20.83 -9.79 3.81
N GLU A 87 -20.97 -10.55 4.89
CA GLU A 87 -22.04 -11.52 5.09
C GLU A 87 -22.77 -11.20 6.39
N GLY A 88 -24.11 -11.12 6.36
CA GLY A 88 -24.91 -10.79 7.55
C GLY A 88 -24.62 -9.42 8.17
N GLY A 89 -24.05 -8.47 7.41
CA GLY A 89 -23.67 -7.14 7.89
C GLY A 89 -22.33 -7.09 8.62
N GLN A 90 -21.55 -8.18 8.60
CA GLN A 90 -20.20 -8.25 9.15
C GLN A 90 -19.18 -8.52 8.04
N THR A 91 -18.01 -7.89 8.13
CA THR A 91 -16.89 -8.21 7.26
C THR A 91 -16.42 -9.64 7.52
N VAL A 92 -16.22 -10.41 6.46
CA VAL A 92 -15.80 -11.82 6.51
C VAL A 92 -14.56 -12.06 5.65
N ASP A 93 -13.68 -12.95 6.12
CA ASP A 93 -12.59 -13.48 5.31
C ASP A 93 -13.13 -14.46 4.26
N VAL A 94 -12.75 -14.27 3.01
CA VAL A 94 -13.13 -15.22 1.95
C VAL A 94 -12.26 -16.46 2.01
N LYS A 95 -12.89 -17.61 2.28
CA LYS A 95 -12.26 -18.92 2.11
C LYS A 95 -12.36 -19.35 0.65
N ILE A 96 -11.23 -19.35 -0.05
CA ILE A 96 -11.17 -19.82 -1.43
C ILE A 96 -11.62 -21.28 -1.49
N GLY A 97 -12.69 -21.57 -2.24
CA GLY A 97 -13.18 -22.93 -2.53
C GLY A 97 -14.53 -23.30 -1.89
N GLU A 98 -15.04 -22.49 -0.96
CA GLU A 98 -16.40 -22.63 -0.42
C GLU A 98 -17.22 -21.46 -0.98
N GLY A 99 -18.24 -21.78 -1.78
CA GLY A 99 -18.86 -20.85 -2.74
C GLY A 99 -19.33 -19.52 -2.16
N ASN A 100 -18.86 -18.42 -2.76
CA ASN A 100 -19.60 -17.22 -3.17
C ASN A 100 -18.64 -16.18 -3.79
N VAL A 101 -17.75 -16.61 -4.70
CA VAL A 101 -16.92 -15.68 -5.47
C VAL A 101 -17.56 -15.53 -6.85
N VAL A 102 -18.39 -14.51 -7.02
CA VAL A 102 -18.82 -14.09 -8.36
C VAL A 102 -17.62 -13.35 -8.97
N ARG A 103 -16.89 -14.02 -9.86
CA ARG A 103 -15.86 -13.35 -10.66
C ARG A 103 -16.56 -12.38 -11.61
N GLY A 104 -16.23 -11.10 -11.50
CA GLY A 104 -16.55 -10.08 -12.50
C GLY A 104 -15.81 -10.29 -13.81
#